data_AF-A0A4P9K5U9-F1
#
_entry.id   AF-A0A4P9K5U9-F1
#
_cell.length_a   1.000
_cell.length_b   1.000
_cell.length_c   1.000
_cell.angle_alpha   90.00
_cell.angle_beta   90.00
_cell.angle_gamma   90.00
#
_symmetry.space_group_name_H-M   'P 1'
#
loop_
_entity.id
_entity.type
_entity.pdbx_description
1 polymer ?
#
loop_
_entity_poly.entity_id
_entity_poly.type
_entity_poly.pdbx_seq_one_letter_code
_entity_poly.pdbx_strand_id
1 'polypeptide(L)'
;MNQQKAKFSWHYYLMAIGALLALLAATLGAWGSVASGVAIAIISTPKLPFAGISRFVFYIVFFVLYLFAFPDPEVVREMMNSTQY
;
A
#
# COMPACT_ATOMS: atom_id res chain seq x y z
N MET A 1 -34.97 -2.19 7.09
CA MET A 1 -33.51 -2.28 6.85
C MET A 1 -32.97 -0.86 6.70
N ASN A 2 -32.48 -0.27 7.79
CA ASN A 2 -31.97 1.10 7.79
C ASN A 2 -30.52 1.07 7.29
N GLN A 3 -30.35 1.12 5.96
CA GLN A 3 -29.04 1.14 5.31
C GLN A 3 -28.40 2.51 5.58
N GLN A 4 -27.78 2.64 6.75
CA GLN A 4 -26.95 3.79 7.11
C GLN A 4 -25.83 3.87 6.08
N LYS A 5 -26.03 4.71 5.04
CA LYS A 5 -25.07 4.98 3.97
C LYS A 5 -23.70 5.08 4.62
N ALA A 6 -22.78 4.17 4.29
CA ALA A 6 -21.41 4.22 4.78
C ALA A 6 -20.90 5.62 4.45
N LYS A 7 -20.70 6.44 5.49
CA LYS A 7 -20.30 7.84 5.33
C LYS A 7 -18.90 7.77 4.72
N PHE A 8 -18.81 8.04 3.42
CA PHE A 8 -17.57 7.99 2.67
C PHE A 8 -16.63 9.05 3.26
N SER A 9 -15.82 8.62 4.22
CA SER A 9 -14.84 9.43 4.91
C SER A 9 -13.49 9.34 4.20
N TRP A 10 -12.63 10.32 4.43
CA TRP A 10 -11.25 10.38 3.90
C TRP A 10 -10.46 9.06 4.06
N HIS A 11 -10.73 8.32 5.13
CA HIS A 11 -10.15 7.01 5.43
C HIS A 11 -10.36 5.97 4.30
N TYR A 12 -11.50 5.98 3.62
CA TYR A 12 -11.77 5.04 2.53
C TYR A 12 -10.93 5.34 1.29
N TYR A 13 -10.58 6.60 1.04
CA TYR A 13 -9.67 6.97 -0.04
C TYR A 13 -8.24 6.47 0.24
N LEU A 14 -7.75 6.66 1.46
CA LEU A 14 -6.44 6.15 1.86
C LEU A 14 -6.37 4.61 1.81
N MET A 15 -7.46 3.94 2.20
CA MET A 15 -7.58 2.49 2.10
C MET A 15 -7.50 2.02 0.64
N ALA A 16 -8.24 2.68 -0.26
CA ALA A 16 -8.22 2.38 -1.69
C ALA A 16 -6.83 2.63 -2.30
N ILE A 17 -6.16 3.71 -1.92
CA ILE A 17 -4.78 4.00 -2.36
C ILE A 17 -3.83 2.90 -1.89
N GLY A 18 -3.88 2.49 -0.62
CA GLY A 18 -3.06 1.39 -0.12
C GLY A 18 -3.30 0.08 -0.88
N ALA A 19 -4.55 -0.23 -1.17
CA ALA A 19 -4.92 -1.41 -1.96
C ALA A 19 -4.39 -1.33 -3.40
N LEU A 20 -4.50 -0.17 -4.06
CA LEU A 20 -3.97 0.05 -5.40
C LEU A 20 -2.43 -0.05 -5.43
N LEU A 21 -1.76 0.50 -4.42
CA LEU A 21 -0.30 0.38 -4.28
C LEU A 21 0.14 -1.08 -4.07
N ALA A 22 -0.62 -1.86 -3.31
CA ALA A 22 -0.35 -3.29 -3.13
C ALA A 22 -0.51 -4.05 -4.45
N LEU A 23 -1.55 -3.76 -5.23
CA LEU A 23 -1.77 -4.38 -6.55
C LEU A 23 -0.66 -4.02 -7.54
N LEU A 24 -0.25 -2.75 -7.58
CA LEU A 24 0.88 -2.31 -8.41
C LEU A 24 2.18 -3.05 -8.04
N ALA A 25 2.49 -3.14 -6.75
CA ALA A 25 3.65 -3.88 -6.28
C ALA A 25 3.56 -5.39 -6.63
N ALA A 26 2.36 -5.96 -6.59
CA ALA A 26 2.14 -7.36 -6.92
C ALA A 26 2.40 -7.63 -8.41
N THR A 27 2.03 -6.71 -9.31
CA THR A 27 2.35 -6.83 -10.75
C THR A 27 3.84 -6.81 -11.05
N LEU A 28 4.64 -6.23 -10.16
CA LEU A 28 6.10 -6.15 -10.28
C LEU A 28 6.82 -7.26 -9.49
N GLY A 29 6.09 -8.16 -8.82
CA GLY A 29 6.67 -9.21 -7.97
C GLY A 29 7.38 -8.69 -6.72
N ALA A 30 7.20 -7.41 -6.37
CA ALA A 30 7.87 -6.75 -5.25
C ALA A 30 7.14 -7.03 -3.93
N TRP A 31 7.31 -8.23 -3.38
CA TRP A 31 6.58 -8.71 -2.19
C TRP A 31 6.71 -7.81 -0.94
N GLY A 32 7.86 -7.16 -0.74
CA GLY A 32 8.05 -6.20 0.36
C GLY A 32 7.18 -4.94 0.19
N SER A 33 7.05 -4.45 -1.04
CA SER A 33 6.16 -3.34 -1.39
C SER A 33 4.69 -3.78 -1.34
N VAL A 34 4.36 -5.03 -1.70
CA VAL A 34 3.00 -5.58 -1.51
C VAL A 34 2.59 -5.53 -0.04
N ALA A 35 3.42 -6.07 0.85
CA ALA A 35 3.16 -6.08 2.28
C ALA A 35 2.97 -4.66 2.84
N SER A 36 3.80 -3.72 2.39
CA SER A 36 3.73 -2.32 2.81
C SER A 36 2.46 -1.62 2.31
N GLY A 37 2.02 -1.87 1.07
CA GLY A 37 0.77 -1.34 0.53
C GLY A 37 -0.47 -1.88 1.26
N VAL A 38 -0.46 -3.18 1.59
CA VAL A 38 -1.53 -3.80 2.39
C VAL A 38 -1.56 -3.22 3.80
N ALA A 39 -0.41 -3.00 4.43
CA ALA A 39 -0.33 -2.37 5.74
C ALA A 39 -0.95 -0.96 5.74
N ILE A 40 -0.67 -0.14 4.72
CA ILE A 40 -1.28 1.18 4.52
C ILE A 40 -2.81 1.06 4.40
N ALA A 41 -3.31 0.09 3.63
CA ALA A 41 -4.74 -0.14 3.50
C ALA A 41 -5.39 -0.50 4.84
N ILE A 42 -4.76 -1.38 5.63
CA ILE A 42 -5.29 -1.82 6.93
C ILE A 42 -5.30 -0.66 7.93
N ILE A 43 -4.22 0.14 8.01
CA ILE A 43 -4.11 1.29 8.93
C ILE A 43 -5.17 2.36 8.63
N SER A 44 -5.60 2.44 7.36
CA SER A 44 -6.68 3.32 6.92
C SER A 44 -8.05 2.92 7.42
N THR A 45 -8.20 1.76 8.08
CA THR A 45 -9.50 1.29 8.56
C THR A 45 -10.03 2.22 9.67
N PRO A 46 -11.23 2.80 9.51
CA PRO A 46 -11.76 3.77 10.46
C PRO A 46 -11.99 3.19 11.87
N LYS A 47 -12.15 1.87 12.00
CA LYS A 47 -12.40 1.14 13.25
C LYS A 47 -11.16 0.89 14.12
N LEU A 48 -9.95 1.23 13.66
CA LEU A 48 -8.74 1.03 14.48
C LEU A 48 -8.66 2.07 15.60
N PRO A 49 -8.31 1.72 16.85
CA PRO A 49 -8.26 2.69 17.96
C PRO A 49 -7.03 3.63 17.92
N PHE A 50 -6.20 3.59 16.88
CA PHE A 50 -5.00 4.43 16.79
C PHE A 50 -5.35 5.93 16.72
N ALA A 51 -4.71 6.72 17.59
CA ALA A 51 -4.76 8.18 17.55
C ALA A 51 -4.23 8.71 16.20
N GLY A 52 -4.76 9.86 15.73
CA GLY A 52 -4.42 10.40 14.42
C GLY A 52 -2.92 10.56 14.17
N ILE A 53 -2.16 10.94 15.21
CA ILE A 53 -0.70 11.11 15.15
C ILE A 53 0.01 9.76 14.98
N SER A 54 -0.35 8.73 15.75
CA SER A 54 0.28 7.41 15.61
C SER A 54 -0.01 6.81 14.23
N ARG A 55 -1.23 6.99 13.70
CA ARG A 55 -1.56 6.55 12.33
C ARG A 55 -0.70 7.26 11.29
N PHE A 56 -0.49 8.57 11.45
CA PHE A 56 0.34 9.35 10.54
C PHE A 56 1.80 8.88 10.52
N VAL A 57 2.37 8.59 11.69
CA VAL A 57 3.71 8.02 11.80
C VAL A 57 3.79 6.67 11.07
N PHE A 58 2.82 5.78 11.29
CA PHE A 58 2.80 4.49 10.59
C PHE A 58 2.66 4.66 9.07
N TYR A 59 1.84 5.59 8.59
CA TYR A 59 1.77 5.86 7.15
C TYR A 59 3.11 6.25 6.56
N ILE A 60 3.85 7.16 7.22
CA ILE A 60 5.17 7.58 6.74
C ILE A 60 6.13 6.39 6.72
N VAL A 61 6.17 5.60 7.80
CA VAL A 61 7.06 4.44 7.90
C VAL A 61 6.75 3.43 6.80
N PHE A 62 5.49 3.03 6.63
CA PHE A 62 5.11 2.07 5.59
C PHE A 62 5.26 2.63 4.18
N PHE A 63 5.11 3.94 3.98
CA PHE A 63 5.37 4.57 2.69
C PHE A 63 6.85 4.55 2.33
N VAL A 64 7.73 4.82 3.30
CA VAL A 64 9.19 4.69 3.11
C VAL A 64 9.54 3.23 2.81
N LEU A 65 9.05 2.28 3.61
CA LEU A 65 9.27 0.84 3.35
C LEU A 65 8.75 0.42 1.98
N TYR A 66 7.61 0.94 1.54
CA TYR A 66 7.05 0.67 0.22
C TYR A 66 8.00 1.09 -0.91
N LEU A 67 8.59 2.29 -0.81
CA LEU A 67 9.52 2.83 -1.81
C LEU A 67 10.84 2.05 -1.86
N PHE A 68 11.40 1.72 -0.69
CA PHE A 68 12.69 1.03 -0.61
C PHE A 68 12.60 -0.48 -0.88
N ALA A 69 11.40 -1.06 -0.83
CA ALA A 69 11.20 -2.47 -1.13
C ALA A 69 11.09 -2.78 -2.63
N PHE A 70 11.08 -1.77 -3.50
CA PHE A 70 11.22 -1.99 -4.94
C PHE A 70 12.65 -2.38 -5.29
N PRO A 71 12.84 -3.38 -6.17
CA PRO A 71 14.16 -3.73 -6.68
C PRO A 71 14.78 -2.57 -7.46
N ASP A 72 16.11 -2.48 -7.43
CA ASP A 72 16.84 -1.45 -8.16
C ASP A 72 16.49 -1.44 -9.66
N PRO A 73 16.47 -0.27 -10.32
CA PRO A 73 16.11 -0.16 -11.73
C PRO A 73 16.97 -1.03 -12.65
N GLU A 74 18.24 -1.26 -12.29
CA GLU A 74 19.15 -2.14 -13.04
C GLU A 74 18.70 -3.60 -12.98
N VAL A 75 18.28 -4.08 -11.81
CA VAL A 75 17.73 -5.43 -11.63
C VAL A 75 16.44 -5.60 -12.41
N VAL A 76 15.56 -4.60 -12.39
CA VAL A 76 14.31 -4.62 -13.18
C VAL A 76 14.62 -4.69 -14.67
N ARG A 77 15.60 -3.91 -15.15
CA ARG A 77 16.02 -3.91 -16.55
C ARG A 77 16.60 -5.26 -16.96
N GLU A 78 17.39 -5.89 -16.10
CA GLU A 78 17.94 -7.22 -16.34
C GLU A 78 16.84 -8.29 -16.39
N MET A 79 15.86 -8.26 -15.47
CA MET A 79 14.70 -9.16 -15.49
C MET A 79 13.84 -9.01 -16.76
N MET A 80 13.67 -7.79 -17.26
CA MET A 80 12.95 -7.54 -18.52
C MET A 80 13.72 -8.06 -19.73
N ASN A 81 15.05 -7.92 -19.74
CA ASN A 81 15.90 -8.40 -20.82
C ASN A 81 16.08 -9.93 -20.80
N SER A 82 16.10 -10.56 -19.62
CA SER A 82 16.26 -12.01 -19.47
C SER A 82 15.01 -12.80 -19.87
N THR A 83 13.84 -12.15 -19.94
CA THR A 83 12.57 -12.79 -20.34
C THR A 83 12.44 -12.94 -21.87
N GLN A 84 13.41 -12.46 -22.66
CA GLN A 84 13.37 -12.45 -24.13
C GLN A 84 14.07 -13.66 -24.80
N TYR A 85 14.46 -14.70 -24.06
CA TYR A 85 15.09 -15.92 -24.60
C TYR A 85 14.40 -17.20 -24.14
#